data_AF-A0A974YY05-F1
#
_entry.id   AF-A0A974YY05-F1
#
_cell.length_a   1.000
_cell.length_b   1.000
_cell.length_c   1.000
_cell.angle_alpha   90.00
_cell.angle_beta   90.00
_cell.angle_gamma   90.00
#
_symmetry.space_group_name_H-M   'P 1'
#
loop_
_entity.id
_entity.type
_entity.pdbx_description
1 polymer ?
#
loop_
_entity_poly.entity_id
_entity_poly.type
_entity_poly.pdbx_seq_one_letter_code
_entity_poly.pdbx_strand_id
1 'polypeptide(L)'
;MPELHDLVNEWREGGCIRSVKWHTVNDDFVCDICRSRSEKEFLLDEVESLMSECDNCRCWVTPIVDIQAFGDSLDFTPEEGEYF
;
A
#
# COMPACT_ATOMS: atom_id res chain seq x y z
N MET A 1 10.35 4.70 11.11
CA MET A 1 9.29 4.32 10.15
C MET A 1 7.98 4.58 10.87
N PRO A 2 6.99 5.26 10.27
CA PRO A 2 5.65 5.29 10.86
C PRO A 2 5.19 3.85 11.10
N GLU A 3 4.53 3.62 12.24
CA GLU A 3 3.92 2.32 12.52
C GLU A 3 2.94 2.02 11.38
N LEU A 4 2.92 0.78 10.89
CA LEU A 4 2.08 0.38 9.75
C LEU A 4 0.61 0.80 9.93
N HIS A 5 0.15 0.88 11.18
CA HIS A 5 -1.16 1.38 11.55
C HIS A 5 -1.45 2.82 11.08
N ASP A 6 -0.52 3.75 11.30
CA ASP A 6 -0.70 5.16 10.91
C ASP A 6 -0.79 5.29 9.39
N LEU A 7 0.02 4.50 8.67
CA LEU A 7 0.02 4.46 7.21
C LEU A 7 -1.30 3.92 6.65
N VAL A 8 -1.86 2.87 7.28
CA VAL A 8 -3.17 2.30 6.90
C VAL A 8 -4.28 3.33 7.13
N ASN A 9 -4.24 4.09 8.22
CA ASN A 9 -5.21 5.16 8.48
C ASN A 9 -5.14 6.27 7.43
N GLU A 10 -3.94 6.72 7.07
CA GLU A 10 -3.74 7.72 5.99
C GLU A 10 -4.33 7.24 4.66
N TRP A 11 -4.09 5.97 4.30
CA TRP A 11 -4.64 5.37 3.07
C TRP A 11 -6.16 5.26 3.08
N ARG A 12 -6.74 4.96 4.24
CA ARG A 12 -8.20 4.89 4.44
C ARG A 12 -8.82 6.28 4.30
N GLU A 13 -8.22 7.31 4.88
CA GLU A 13 -8.67 8.70 4.74
C GLU A 13 -8.57 9.20 3.29
N GLY A 14 -7.54 8.79 2.55
CA GLY A 14 -7.38 9.13 1.14
C GLY A 14 -8.41 8.48 0.21
N GLY A 15 -9.05 7.37 0.61
CA GLY A 15 -10.14 6.71 -0.12
C GLY A 15 -9.76 6.08 -1.47
N CYS A 16 -8.52 6.23 -1.91
CA CYS A 16 -8.02 5.77 -3.21
C CYS A 16 -7.31 4.40 -3.16
N ILE A 17 -7.14 3.84 -1.97
CA ILE A 17 -6.44 2.57 -1.74
C ILE A 17 -7.43 1.57 -1.17
N ARG A 18 -7.64 0.45 -1.87
CA ARG A 18 -8.56 -0.62 -1.44
C ARG A 18 -7.85 -1.87 -0.93
N SER A 19 -6.64 -2.08 -1.40
CA SER A 19 -5.84 -3.26 -1.07
C SER A 19 -4.37 -2.90 -1.01
N VAL A 20 -3.60 -3.79 -0.39
CA VAL A 20 -2.15 -3.70 -0.32
C VAL A 20 -1.54 -5.00 -0.79
N LYS A 21 -0.34 -4.93 -1.34
CA LYS A 21 0.46 -6.10 -1.67
C LYS A 21 1.53 -6.31 -0.60
N TRP A 22 1.62 -7.53 -0.10
CA TRP A 22 2.61 -7.91 0.90
C TRP A 22 3.92 -8.35 0.24
N HIS A 23 5.04 -7.81 0.70
CA HIS A 23 6.36 -8.13 0.20
C HIS A 23 7.29 -8.57 1.32
N THR A 24 8.28 -9.36 0.95
CA THR A 24 9.29 -9.89 1.85
C THR A 24 10.64 -9.91 1.18
N VAL A 25 11.71 -9.67 1.94
CA VAL A 25 13.05 -10.08 1.50
C VAL A 25 13.12 -11.60 1.47
N ASN A 26 13.79 -12.18 0.47
CA ASN A 26 14.02 -13.63 0.43
C ASN A 26 15.25 -14.02 1.27
N ASP A 27 15.19 -13.80 2.58
CA ASP A 27 16.25 -14.14 3.53
C ASP A 27 15.70 -14.80 4.81
N ASP A 28 16.59 -15.19 5.71
CA ASP A 28 16.25 -15.87 6.96
C ASP A 28 15.71 -14.92 8.05
N PHE A 29 15.71 -13.60 7.80
CA PHE A 29 15.14 -12.61 8.71
C PHE A 29 13.63 -12.45 8.53
N VAL A 30 13.03 -13.10 7.53
CA VAL A 30 11.58 -13.10 7.32
C VAL A 30 10.94 -14.30 8.01
N CYS A 31 10.01 -14.01 8.92
CA CYS A 31 9.26 -15.04 9.65
C CYS A 31 8.34 -15.85 8.70
N ASP A 32 7.98 -17.06 9.13
CA ASP A 32 7.15 -17.97 8.31
C ASP A 32 5.78 -17.38 7.95
N ILE A 33 5.22 -16.56 8.85
CA ILE A 33 3.95 -15.85 8.62
C ILE A 33 4.10 -14.91 7.42
N CYS A 34 5.08 -14.02 7.45
CA CYS A 34 5.33 -13.06 6.36
C CYS A 34 5.72 -13.78 5.06
N ARG A 35 6.51 -14.85 5.15
CA ARG A 35 6.87 -15.68 4.00
C ARG A 35 5.64 -16.29 3.32
N SER A 36 4.68 -16.78 4.11
CA SER A 36 3.41 -17.31 3.60
C SER A 36 2.50 -16.26 2.96
N ARG A 37 2.74 -14.98 3.27
CA ARG A 37 1.99 -13.82 2.77
C ARG A 37 2.67 -13.14 1.58
N SER A 38 3.92 -13.50 1.27
CA SER A 38 4.69 -12.90 0.19
C SER A 38 3.93 -12.90 -1.13
N GLU A 39 3.91 -11.76 -1.81
CA GLU A 39 3.22 -11.49 -3.07
C GLU A 39 1.69 -11.63 -3.05
N LYS A 40 1.07 -11.79 -1.87
CA LYS A 40 -0.38 -11.80 -1.73
C LYS A 40 -0.94 -10.39 -1.57
N GLU A 41 -2.16 -10.23 -2.05
CA GLU A 41 -2.95 -9.01 -1.89
C GLU A 41 -3.93 -9.20 -0.72
N PHE A 42 -4.06 -8.14 0.08
CA PHE A 42 -4.98 -8.09 1.22
C PHE A 42 -5.80 -6.81 1.14
N LEU A 43 -7.08 -6.88 1.49
CA LEU A 43 -7.89 -5.68 1.60
C LEU A 43 -7.36 -4.80 2.72
N LEU A 44 -7.49 -3.48 2.58
CA LEU A 44 -6.96 -2.53 3.57
C LEU A 44 -7.50 -2.83 4.99
N ASP A 45 -8.77 -3.24 5.10
CA ASP A 45 -9.40 -3.61 6.37
C ASP A 45 -8.88 -4.93 6.96
N GLU A 46 -8.31 -5.81 6.13
CA GLU A 46 -7.67 -7.04 6.61
C GLU A 46 -6.27 -6.77 7.15
N VAL A 47 -5.58 -5.74 6.65
CA VAL A 47 -4.19 -5.41 7.02
C VAL A 47 -4.05 -5.13 8.51
N GLU A 48 -5.01 -4.42 9.13
CA GLU A 48 -5.00 -4.14 10.57
C GLU A 48 -5.01 -5.44 11.39
N SER A 49 -5.76 -6.45 10.95
CA SER A 49 -5.82 -7.76 11.61
C SER A 49 -4.58 -8.63 11.34
N LEU A 50 -3.81 -8.29 10.29
CA LEU A 50 -2.59 -8.98 9.90
C LEU A 50 -1.34 -8.39 10.57
N MET A 51 -1.49 -7.32 11.36
CA MET A 51 -0.46 -6.73 12.21
C MET A 51 -0.01 -7.71 13.30
N SER A 52 0.80 -8.68 12.91
CA SER A 52 1.60 -9.47 13.82
C SER A 52 2.81 -8.63 14.23
N GLU A 53 3.08 -8.52 15.52
CA GLU A 53 4.34 -7.98 16.04
C GLU A 53 5.50 -8.75 15.40
N CYS A 54 6.11 -8.14 14.40
CA CYS A 54 7.15 -8.74 13.56
C CYS A 54 8.47 -8.08 13.91
N ASP A 55 8.97 -8.34 15.11
CA ASP A 55 10.27 -7.82 15.55
C ASP A 55 11.38 -8.31 14.59
N ASN A 56 12.11 -7.34 14.02
CA ASN A 56 13.21 -7.58 13.07
C ASN A 56 12.83 -8.29 11.77
N CYS A 57 11.54 -8.36 11.40
CA CYS A 57 11.14 -8.95 10.12
C CYS A 57 11.36 -7.96 8.96
N ARG A 58 11.91 -8.45 7.85
CA ARG A 58 12.11 -7.67 6.62
C ARG A 58 10.94 -7.81 5.64
N CYS A 59 9.74 -7.49 6.12
CA CYS A 59 8.53 -7.40 5.31
C CYS A 59 8.05 -5.96 5.19
N TRP A 60 7.34 -5.65 4.12
CA TRP A 60 6.67 -4.36 3.92
C TRP A 60 5.42 -4.56 3.08
N VAL A 61 4.56 -3.55 3.05
CA VAL A 61 3.38 -3.54 2.18
C VAL A 61 3.47 -2.38 1.20
N THR A 62 2.91 -2.54 0.01
CA THR A 62 2.73 -1.47 -0.97
C THR A 62 1.25 -1.26 -1.25
N PRO A 63 0.76 -0.02 -1.33
CA PRO A 63 -0.65 0.23 -1.60
C PRO A 63 -0.97 -0.07 -3.07
N ILE A 64 -2.11 -0.70 -3.32
CA ILE A 64 -2.68 -0.85 -4.65
C ILE A 64 -3.76 0.21 -4.82
N VAL A 65 -3.48 1.13 -5.73
CA VAL A 65 -4.32 2.29 -6.03
C VAL A 65 -5.48 1.87 -6.91
N ASP A 66 -6.70 2.18 -6.48
CA ASP A 66 -7.90 2.02 -7.30
C ASP A 66 -8.07 3.24 -8.21
N ILE A 67 -7.67 3.09 -9.47
CA ILE A 67 -7.78 4.14 -10.50
C ILE A 67 -9.24 4.51 -10.78
N GLN A 68 -10.20 3.62 -10.53
CA GLN A 68 -11.63 3.94 -10.69
C GLN A 68 -12.14 4.84 -9.56
N ALA A 69 -11.46 4.85 -8.39
CA ALA A 69 -11.73 5.79 -7.31
C ALA A 69 -11.22 7.21 -7.62
N PHE A 70 -10.35 7.40 -8.63
CA PHE A 70 -9.87 8.70 -9.12
C PHE A 70 -10.89 9.43 -10.01
N GLY A 71 -12.19 9.19 -9.83
CA GLY A 71 -13.26 9.75 -10.67
C GLY A 71 -13.11 11.26 -10.93
N ASP A 72 -12.95 11.60 -12.21
CA ASP A 72 -13.28 12.89 -12.85
C ASP A 72 -12.60 14.19 -12.36
N SER A 73 -11.45 14.16 -11.67
CA SER A 73 -10.77 15.41 -11.25
C SER A 73 -9.45 15.72 -11.96
N LEU A 74 -9.03 14.91 -12.94
CA LEU A 74 -7.93 15.29 -13.83
C LEU A 74 -8.47 16.18 -14.96
N ASP A 75 -8.82 17.41 -14.63
CA ASP A 75 -8.88 18.51 -15.59
C ASP A 75 -7.43 18.80 -16.02
N PHE A 76 -6.87 17.91 -16.83
CA PHE A 76 -5.65 18.20 -17.56
C PHE A 76 -6.05 19.15 -18.69
N THR A 77 -6.16 20.43 -18.39
CA THR A 77 -6.15 21.45 -19.43
C THR A 77 -4.70 21.51 -19.91
N PRO A 78 -4.37 21.03 -21.13
CA PRO A 78 -3.09 21.39 -21.70
C PRO A 78 -3.08 22.91 -21.79
N GLU A 79 -2.26 23.56 -20.97
CA GLU A 79 -1.91 24.95 -21.23
C GLU A 79 -1.18 24.91 -22.58
N GLU A 80 -1.89 25.28 -23.65
CA GLU A 80 -1.32 25.51 -24.97
C GLU A 80 -0.31 26.66 -24.82
N GLY A 81 0.89 26.32 -24.38
CA GLY A 81 2.03 27.21 -24.39
C GLY A 81 2.42 27.43 -25.83
N GLU A 82 2.02 28.57 -26.39
CA GLU A 82 2.61 29.13 -27.62
C GLU A 82 4.11 29.26 -27.39
N TYR A 83 4.89 28.33 -27.97
CA TYR A 83 6.32 28.52 -28.16
C TYR A 83 6.51 29.52 -29.30
N PHE A 84 6.71 30.80 -28.93
CA PHE A 84 7.16 31.88 -29.81
C PHE A 84 8.58 31.65 -30.35
#